data_AF-A0A2V9PBS0-F1
#
_entry.id   AF-A0A2V9PBS0-F1
#
_cell.length_a   1.000
_cell.length_b   1.000
_cell.length_c   1.000
_cell.angle_alpha   90.00
_cell.angle_beta   90.00
_cell.angle_gamma   90.00
#
_symmetry.space_group_name_H-M   'P 1'
#
loop_
_entity.id
_entity.type
_entity.pdbx_description
1 polymer ?
#
loop_
_entity_poly.entity_id
_entity_poly.type
_entity_poly.pdbx_seq_one_letter_code
_entity_poly.pdbx_strand_id
1 'polypeptide(L)'
;MQLGNLKNLPANSFYRCAGPNCGMLKRTNDRWWLMWTSAVNFNQPVLYICAWDDEIANREGTLHVCGELCAQKLQSQFMGNIRESQLRRISMGG
;
A
#
# COMPACT_ATOMS: atom_id res chain seq x y z
N MET A 1 10.92 -25.69 16.94
CA MET A 1 10.41 -24.44 16.33
C MET A 1 10.88 -23.30 17.22
N GLN A 2 11.96 -22.61 16.85
CA GLN A 2 12.48 -21.48 17.63
C GLN A 2 11.69 -20.22 17.28
N LEU A 3 11.02 -19.62 18.27
CA LEU A 3 10.51 -18.25 18.19
C LEU A 3 11.70 -17.29 18.10
N GLY A 4 12.05 -16.88 16.88
CA GLY A 4 13.05 -15.87 16.61
C GLY A 4 12.58 -14.48 17.00
N ASN A 5 12.91 -14.08 18.23
CA ASN A 5 13.32 -12.74 18.64
C ASN A 5 12.83 -11.54 17.78
N LEU A 6 11.61 -11.05 18.05
CA LEU A 6 10.98 -9.85 17.47
C LEU A 6 11.69 -8.51 17.80
N LYS A 7 12.87 -8.51 18.41
CA LYS A 7 13.56 -7.31 18.90
C LYS A 7 14.67 -6.77 18.01
N ASN A 8 14.92 -7.37 16.85
CA ASN A 8 15.95 -6.91 15.92
C ASN A 8 15.36 -6.68 14.52
N LEU A 9 14.45 -5.71 14.39
CA LEU A 9 14.34 -5.03 13.10
C LEU A 9 15.72 -4.40 12.83
N PRO A 10 16.44 -4.77 11.75
CA PRO A 10 17.73 -4.19 11.48
C PRO A 10 17.54 -2.68 11.38
N ALA A 11 18.29 -1.93 12.19
CA ALA A 11 18.17 -0.48 12.39
C ALA A 11 18.42 0.37 11.13
N ASN A 12 18.43 -0.25 9.95
CA ASN A 12 18.68 0.33 8.63
C ASN A 12 17.77 -0.29 7.56
N SER A 13 16.50 -0.56 7.87
CA SER A 13 15.56 -1.02 6.84
C SER A 13 15.26 0.13 5.87
N PHE A 14 15.52 -0.11 4.58
CA PHE A 14 15.18 0.82 3.50
C PHE A 14 13.89 0.38 2.83
N TYR A 15 12.97 1.31 2.62
CA TYR A 15 11.74 1.09 1.87
C TYR A 15 11.84 1.78 0.52
N ARG A 16 11.30 1.11 -0.50
CA ARG A 16 11.17 1.67 -1.84
C ARG A 16 9.77 2.21 -2.04
N CYS A 17 9.69 3.41 -2.57
CA CYS A 17 8.42 4.03 -2.94
C CYS A 17 7.72 3.21 -4.03
N ALA A 18 6.48 2.82 -3.77
CA ALA A 18 5.58 2.14 -4.70
C ALA A 18 4.96 3.09 -5.74
N GLY A 19 5.21 4.40 -5.62
CA GLY A 19 4.73 5.40 -6.58
C GLY A 19 5.19 5.10 -8.01
N PRO A 20 4.32 5.18 -9.02
CA PRO A 20 4.66 4.93 -10.41
C PRO A 20 5.85 5.79 -10.87
N ASN A 21 6.88 5.13 -11.39
CA ASN A 21 8.13 5.74 -11.86
C ASN A 21 8.88 6.58 -10.80
N CYS A 22 8.66 6.34 -9.49
CA CYS A 22 9.32 7.08 -8.43
C CYS A 22 10.67 6.46 -8.02
N GLY A 23 10.65 5.21 -7.54
CA GLY A 23 11.87 4.47 -7.18
C GLY A 23 12.65 4.99 -5.96
N MET A 24 12.19 6.04 -5.28
CA MET A 24 12.85 6.63 -4.12
C MET A 24 13.05 5.61 -2.99
N LEU A 25 14.25 5.60 -2.40
CA LEU A 25 14.59 4.81 -1.23
C LEU A 25 14.69 5.73 0.00
N LYS A 26 13.97 5.40 1.07
CA LYS A 26 14.04 6.12 2.35
C LYS A 26 14.07 5.13 3.52
N ARG A 27 14.47 5.56 4.71
CA ARG A 27 14.52 4.76 5.93
C ARG A 27 13.13 4.69 6.58
N THR A 28 12.98 3.81 7.59
CA THR A 28 11.77 3.71 8.45
C THR A 28 11.30 5.05 8.99
N ASN A 29 12.22 5.89 9.47
CA ASN A 29 11.89 7.13 10.20
C ASN A 29 11.62 8.32 9.28
N ASP A 30 11.64 8.12 7.96
CA ASP A 30 11.27 9.15 7.02
C ASP A 30 9.74 9.31 6.96
N ARG A 31 9.26 10.47 6.51
CA ARG A 31 7.81 10.77 6.38
C ARG A 31 7.17 9.95 5.26
N TRP A 32 6.98 8.66 5.50
CA TRP A 32 6.27 7.74 4.63
C TRP A 32 4.76 7.83 4.85
N TRP A 33 4.05 7.50 3.79
CA TRP A 33 2.64 7.17 3.83
C TRP A 33 2.48 5.70 3.50
N LEU A 34 1.52 5.06 4.17
CA LEU A 34 1.14 3.68 3.96
C LEU A 34 -0.14 3.64 3.14
N MET A 35 -0.18 2.78 2.13
CA MET A 35 -1.36 2.54 1.31
C MET A 35 -1.61 1.04 1.18
N TRP A 36 -2.86 0.62 1.35
CA TRP A 36 -3.26 -0.78 1.21
C TRP A 36 -4.72 -0.87 0.82
N THR A 37 -5.13 -2.03 0.33
CA THR A 37 -6.52 -2.30 -0.04
C THR A 37 -7.12 -3.34 0.89
N SER A 38 -8.38 -3.16 1.26
CA SER A 38 -9.15 -4.16 2.00
C SER A 38 -10.61 -4.09 1.58
N ALA A 39 -11.29 -5.24 1.62
CA ALA A 39 -12.73 -5.34 1.38
C ALA A 39 -13.52 -5.74 2.63
N VAL A 40 -12.83 -5.95 3.76
CA VAL A 40 -13.38 -6.55 4.98
C VAL A 40 -14.60 -5.79 5.50
N ASN A 41 -14.56 -4.45 5.44
CA ASN A 41 -15.60 -3.61 6.05
C ASN A 41 -16.74 -3.22 5.10
N PHE A 42 -16.55 -3.33 3.77
CA PHE A 42 -17.47 -2.70 2.81
C PHE A 42 -17.96 -3.61 1.68
N ASN A 43 -17.64 -4.91 1.68
CA ASN A 43 -17.93 -5.85 0.58
C ASN A 43 -17.53 -5.32 -0.83
N GLN A 44 -16.63 -4.33 -0.84
CA GLN A 44 -16.09 -3.67 -2.02
C GLN A 44 -14.66 -3.25 -1.68
N PRO A 45 -13.75 -3.21 -2.67
CA PRO A 45 -12.38 -2.84 -2.43
C PRO A 45 -12.28 -1.36 -2.02
N VAL A 46 -11.73 -1.11 -0.84
CA VAL A 46 -11.44 0.23 -0.32
C VAL A 46 -9.94 0.41 -0.27
N LEU A 47 -9.47 1.56 -0.74
CA LEU A 47 -8.08 1.97 -0.64
C LEU A 47 -7.91 2.85 0.60
N TYR A 48 -7.07 2.41 1.52
CA TYR A 48 -6.73 3.12 2.74
C TYR A 48 -5.42 3.89 2.54
N ILE A 49 -5.31 5.03 3.23
CA ILE A 49 -4.09 5.83 3.28
C ILE A 49 -3.91 6.43 4.68
N CYS A 50 -2.71 6.32 5.22
CA CYS A 50 -2.35 6.98 6.48
C CYS A 50 -0.85 7.35 6.48
N ALA A 51 -0.47 8.21 7.43
CA ALA A 51 0.94 8.39 7.76
C ALA A 51 1.54 7.07 8.30
N TRP A 52 2.87 6.98 8.34
CA TRP A 52 3.56 5.80 8.87
C TRP A 52 3.03 5.39 10.26
N ASP A 53 2.67 4.13 10.38
CA ASP A 53 2.25 3.45 11.60
C ASP A 53 2.82 2.03 11.57
N ASP A 54 3.63 1.68 12.57
CA ASP A 54 4.34 0.40 12.61
C ASP A 54 3.40 -0.79 12.73
N GLU A 55 2.27 -0.65 13.41
CA GLU A 55 1.30 -1.73 13.56
C GLU A 55 0.64 -2.02 12.21
N ILE A 56 0.18 -0.96 11.52
CA ILE A 56 -0.45 -1.08 10.21
C ILE A 56 0.55 -1.62 9.17
N ALA A 57 1.78 -1.12 9.15
CA ALA A 57 2.81 -1.57 8.21
C ALA A 57 3.08 -3.07 8.32
N ASN A 58 3.11 -3.60 9.55
CA ASN A 58 3.33 -5.02 9.80
C ASN A 58 2.08 -5.88 9.55
N ARG A 59 0.88 -5.33 9.75
CA ARG A 59 -0.38 -6.09 9.67
C ARG A 59 -0.97 -6.16 8.27
N GLU A 60 -0.96 -5.06 7.51
CA GLU A 60 -1.79 -4.89 6.31
C GLU A 60 -1.05 -5.14 4.98
N GLY A 61 0.24 -5.48 5.02
CA GLY A 61 1.03 -5.68 3.78
C GLY A 61 1.10 -4.41 2.92
N THR A 62 1.42 -3.29 3.55
CA THR A 62 1.26 -1.95 2.96
C THR A 62 2.26 -1.63 1.85
N LEU A 63 1.82 -0.82 0.90
CA LEU A 63 2.67 -0.10 -0.05
C LEU A 63 3.17 1.21 0.59
N HIS A 64 4.47 1.45 0.50
CA HIS A 64 5.10 2.66 1.00
C HIS A 64 5.12 3.74 -0.08
N VAL A 65 4.61 4.95 0.20
CA VAL A 65 4.70 6.09 -0.72
C VAL A 65 5.38 7.30 -0.09
N CYS A 66 6.28 7.90 -0.85
CA CYS A 66 7.23 8.89 -0.31
C CYS A 66 6.63 10.30 -0.14
N GLY A 67 5.39 10.51 -0.57
CA GLY A 67 4.68 11.79 -0.53
C GLY A 67 3.41 11.80 -1.38
N GLU A 68 2.72 12.95 -1.33
CA GLU A 68 1.39 13.18 -1.92
C GLU A 68 1.28 12.76 -3.39
N LEU A 69 2.20 13.20 -4.25
CA LEU A 69 2.13 12.92 -5.68
C LEU A 69 2.20 11.41 -5.99
N CYS A 70 2.99 10.66 -5.23
CA CYS A 70 3.08 9.21 -5.39
C CYS A 70 1.80 8.53 -4.91
N ALA A 71 1.22 9.02 -3.82
CA ALA A 71 -0.07 8.54 -3.33
C ALA A 71 -1.19 8.79 -4.35
N GLN A 72 -1.30 10.01 -4.87
CA GLN A 72 -2.32 10.38 -5.86
C GLN A 72 -2.23 9.54 -7.13
N LYS A 73 -1.02 9.27 -7.64
CA LYS A 73 -0.83 8.41 -8.82
C LYS A 73 -1.30 6.98 -8.56
N LEU A 74 -0.98 6.40 -7.40
CA LEU A 74 -1.47 5.06 -7.03
C LEU A 74 -2.98 5.03 -6.84
N GLN A 75 -3.58 6.06 -6.23
CA GLN A 75 -5.03 6.19 -6.11
C GLN A 75 -5.69 6.21 -7.50
N SER A 76 -5.17 7.03 -8.42
CA SER A 76 -5.67 7.09 -9.80
C SER A 76 -5.61 5.74 -10.51
N GLN A 77 -4.48 5.02 -10.41
CA GLN A 77 -4.33 3.68 -10.97
C GLN A 77 -5.31 2.67 -10.36
N PHE A 78 -5.45 2.69 -9.02
CA PHE A 78 -6.41 1.83 -8.33
C PHE A 78 -7.83 2.05 -8.86
N MET A 79 -8.28 3.31 -8.94
CA MET A 79 -9.60 3.65 -9.46
C MET A 79 -9.79 3.20 -10.92
N GLY A 80 -8.75 3.34 -11.75
CA GLY A 80 -8.75 2.84 -13.12
C GLY A 80 -8.96 1.32 -13.20
N ASN A 81 -8.23 0.57 -12.37
CA ASN A 81 -8.32 -0.90 -12.31
C ASN A 81 -9.71 -1.37 -11.84
N ILE A 82 -10.30 -0.70 -10.85
CA ILE A 82 -11.66 -1.00 -10.39
C ILE A 82 -12.66 -0.81 -11.53
N ARG A 83 -12.61 0.34 -12.21
CA ARG A 83 -13.51 0.64 -13.33
C ARG A 83 -13.38 -0.38 -14.44
N GLU A 84 -12.16 -0.73 -14.83
CA GLU A 84 -11.90 -1.72 -15.86
C GLU A 84 -12.41 -3.12 -15.46
N SER A 85 -12.23 -3.51 -14.19
CA SER A 85 -12.77 -4.76 -13.65
C SER A 85 -14.30 -4.80 -13.71
N GLN A 86 -14.97 -3.70 -13.36
CA GLN A 86 -16.42 -3.58 -13.44
C GLN A 86 -16.92 -3.72 -14.88
N LEU A 87 -16.26 -3.04 -15.83
CA LEU A 87 -16.60 -3.14 -17.26
C LEU A 87 -16.46 -4.57 -17.78
N ARG A 88 -15.38 -5.28 -17.42
CA ARG A 88 -15.17 -6.69 -17.81
C ARG A 88 -16.26 -7.63 -17.27
N ARG A 89 -16.76 -7.38 -16.06
CA ARG A 89 -17.85 -8.19 -15.47
C ARG A 89 -19.16 -7.98 -16.23
N ILE A 90 -19.45 -6.75 -16.66
CA ILE A 90 -20.63 -6.44 -17.48
C ILE A 90 -20.54 -7.14 -18.84
N SER A 91 -19.38 -7.08 -19.51
CA SER A 91 -19.21 -7.66 -20.85
C SER A 91 -19.28 -9.19 -20.90
N MET A 92 -19.00 -9.88 -19.79
CA MET A 92 -19.07 -11.36 -19.72
C MET A 92 -20.40 -11.89 -19.18
N GLY A 93 -21.33 -11.01 -18.79
CA GLY A 93 -22.63 -11.36 -18.20
C GLY A 93 -23.83 -11.07 -19.11
N GLY A 94 -23.63 -11.01 -20.43
CA GLY A 94 -24.68 -10.87 -21.45
C GLY A 94 -24.96 -12.17 -22.18
#